data_AF-A0A955NNT7-F1
#
_entry.id   AF-A0A955NNT7-F1
#
_cell.length_a   1.000
_cell.length_b   1.000
_cell.length_c   1.000
_cell.angle_alpha   90.00
_cell.angle_beta   90.00
_cell.angle_gamma   90.00
#
_symmetry.space_group_name_H-M   'P 1'
#
loop_
_entity.id
_entity.type
_entity.pdbx_description
1 polymer ?
#
loop_
_entity_poly.entity_id
_entity_poly.type
_entity_poly.pdbx_seq_one_letter_code
_entity_poly.pdbx_strand_id
1 'polypeptide(L)' 'MNHFFTLLISAILLCSATFAQEPNPKADGYKGIWFELGQKGEYGDKYSGGLGTYTAKHRPLAVYSPEANKTFFTYGG' A
#
# COMPACT_ATOMS: atom_id res chain seq x y z
N MET A 1 34.59 4.82 33.60
CA MET A 1 33.76 3.72 33.06
C MET A 1 32.38 4.20 32.58
N ASN A 2 31.69 5.06 33.34
CA ASN A 2 30.32 5.49 33.03
C ASN A 2 30.19 6.37 31.77
N HIS A 3 31.09 7.34 31.54
CA HIS A 3 31.01 8.22 30.36
C HIS A 3 31.26 7.50 29.03
N PHE A 4 32.12 6.49 29.02
CA PHE A 4 32.37 5.67 27.83
C PHE A 4 31.11 4.89 27.43
N PHE A 5 30.42 4.32 28.41
CA PHE A 5 29.18 3.58 28.18
C PHE A 5 28.05 4.50 27.72
N THR A 6 27.93 5.71 28.28
CA THR A 6 26.97 6.72 27.81
C THR A 6 27.25 7.16 26.37
N LEU A 7 28.50 7.43 26.02
CA LEU A 7 28.89 7.80 24.66
C LEU A 7 28.61 6.69 23.65
N LEU A 8 28.83 5.44 24.04
CA LEU A 8 28.53 4.28 23.20
C LEU A 8 27.02 4.16 22.92
N ILE A 9 26.19 4.31 23.95
CA ILE A 9 24.72 4.26 23.81
C ILE A 9 24.21 5.42 22.95
N SER A 10 24.72 6.64 23.16
CA SER A 10 24.34 7.80 22.35
C SER A 10 24.74 7.63 20.88
N ALA A 11 25.92 7.07 20.60
CA ALA A 11 26.36 6.79 19.23
C ALA A 11 25.48 5.75 18.53
N ILE A 12 25.06 4.70 19.25
CA ILE A 12 24.15 3.67 18.72
C ILE A 12 22.78 4.28 18.40
N LEU A 13 22.22 5.10 19.29
CA LEU A 13 20.91 5.76 19.08
C LEU A 13 20.92 6.74 17.89
N LEU A 14 22.01 7.48 17.70
CA LEU A 14 22.20 8.37 16.55
C LEU A 14 22.33 7.59 15.22
N CYS A 15 22.97 6.42 15.25
CA CYS A 15 23.12 5.57 14.07
C CYS A 15 21.80 4.91 13.65
N SER A 16 20.91 4.59 14.59
CA SER A 16 19.58 4.04 14.29
C SER A 16 18.65 5.07 13.63
N ALA A 17 18.83 6.36 13.92
CA ALA A 17 18.02 7.44 13.34
C ALA A 17 18.36 7.75 11.86
N THR A 18 19.46 7.21 11.33
CA THR A 18 19.91 7.43 9.95
C THR A 18 19.49 6.32 8.98
N PHE A 19 18.86 5.26 9.46
CA PHE A 19 18.10 4.35 8.59
C PHE A 19 16.77 5.01 8.21
N ALA A 20 16.85 6.01 7.33
CA ALA A 20 15.68 6.50 6.61
C ALA A 20 15.14 5.36 5.75
N GLN A 21 13.82 5.19 5.72
CA GLN A 21 13.20 4.24 4.83
C GLN A 21 13.51 4.65 3.39
N GLU A 22 14.17 3.76 2.64
CA GLU A 22 14.43 3.96 1.21
C GLU A 22 13.13 4.35 0.51
N PRO A 23 13.16 5.31 -0.44
CA PRO A 23 11.98 5.68 -1.19
C PRO A 23 11.40 4.41 -1.82
N ASN A 24 10.11 4.15 -1.57
CA ASN A 24 9.46 3.01 -2.21
C ASN A 24 9.67 3.12 -3.72
N PRO A 25 10.14 2.05 -4.39
CA PRO A 25 10.36 2.09 -5.81
C PRO A 25 9.06 2.48 -6.51
N LYS A 26 9.16 3.39 -7.48
CA LYS A 26 8.00 3.78 -8.28
C LYS A 26 7.47 2.53 -8.97
N ALA A 27 6.19 2.22 -8.76
CA ALA A 27 5.55 1.14 -9.49
C ALA A 27 5.56 1.43 -10.99
N ASP A 28 5.80 0.40 -11.79
CA ASP A 28 5.72 0.42 -13.27
C ASP A 28 4.28 0.48 -13.78
N GLY A 29 3.30 0.22 -12.91
CA GLY A 29 1.89 0.34 -13.18
C GLY A 29 1.03 -0.20 -12.05
N TYR A 30 -0.27 -0.26 -12.30
CA TYR A 30 -1.22 -0.91 -11.41
C TYR A 30 -1.11 -2.44 -11.57
N LYS A 31 -0.99 -3.16 -10.45
CA LYS A 31 -1.06 -4.63 -10.40
C LYS A 31 -2.46 -5.00 -9.91
N GLY A 32 -3.29 -5.53 -10.80
CA GLY A 32 -4.61 -6.03 -10.39
C GLY A 32 -4.46 -7.25 -9.50
N ILE A 33 -5.25 -7.30 -8.42
CA ILE A 33 -5.42 -8.53 -7.65
C ILE A 33 -6.59 -9.31 -8.24
N TRP A 34 -6.38 -10.60 -8.44
CA TRP A 34 -7.43 -11.53 -8.85
C TRP A 34 -8.09 -12.11 -7.61
N PHE A 35 -9.41 -12.00 -7.53
CA PHE A 35 -10.19 -12.51 -6.40
C PHE A 35 -11.10 -13.64 -6.86
N GLU A 36 -11.28 -14.64 -6.00
CA GLU A 36 -12.23 -15.75 -6.16
C GLU A 36 -12.92 -16.03 -4.83
N LEU A 37 -14.23 -16.33 -4.82
CA LEU A 37 -14.96 -16.70 -3.60
C LEU A 37 -14.66 -18.12 -3.13
N GLY A 38 -14.11 -18.97 -4.01
CA GLY A 38 -14.08 -20.41 -3.81
C GLY A 38 -15.45 -21.08 -4.00
N GLN A 39 -16.45 -20.35 -4.50
CA GLN A 39 -17.80 -20.85 -4.77
C GLN A 39 -17.94 -21.15 -6.26
N LYS A 40 -17.61 -22.39 -6.64
CA LYS A 40 -17.54 -22.83 -8.03
C LYS A 40 -18.87 -23.42 -8.51
N GLY A 41 -19.35 -22.98 -9.67
CA GLY A 41 -20.41 -23.61 -10.45
C GLY A 41 -19.86 -24.23 -11.74
N GLU A 42 -20.76 -24.68 -12.62
CA GLU A 42 -20.40 -25.28 -13.92
C GLU A 42 -19.45 -24.41 -14.76
N TYR A 43 -19.60 -23.09 -14.67
CA TYR A 43 -18.83 -22.11 -15.44
C TYR A 43 -17.72 -21.41 -14.65
N GLY A 44 -17.33 -21.93 -13.48
CA GLY A 44 -16.26 -21.35 -12.65
C GLY A 44 -16.77 -20.62 -11.40
N ASP A 45 -15.94 -19.71 -10.86
CA ASP A 45 -16.25 -19.01 -9.60
C ASP A 45 -17.33 -17.94 -9.76
N LYS A 46 -18.24 -17.88 -8.80
CA LYS A 46 -19.31 -16.88 -8.76
C LYS A 46 -18.79 -15.44 -8.84
N TYR A 47 -17.69 -15.10 -8.16
CA TYR A 47 -16.96 -13.85 -8.41
C TYR A 47 -15.49 -14.16 -8.64
N SER A 48 -15.14 -14.43 -9.89
CA SER A 48 -13.77 -14.49 -10.38
C SER A 48 -13.43 -13.20 -11.14
N GLY A 49 -12.20 -12.70 -11.02
CA GLY A 49 -11.72 -11.60 -11.85
C GLY A 49 -11.00 -10.48 -11.12
N GLY A 50 -10.64 -9.45 -11.90
CA GLY A 50 -10.22 -8.16 -11.38
C GLY A 50 -11.43 -7.39 -10.85
N LEU A 51 -11.70 -7.54 -9.56
CA LEU A 51 -12.80 -6.87 -8.86
C LEU A 51 -12.45 -5.42 -8.46
N GLY A 52 -11.79 -4.71 -9.37
CA GLY A 52 -11.20 -3.38 -9.21
C GLY A 52 -12.13 -2.33 -8.58
N THR A 53 -13.44 -2.45 -8.73
CA THR A 53 -14.42 -1.51 -8.17
C THR A 53 -15.45 -2.21 -7.29
N TYR A 54 -15.24 -3.48 -6.92
CA TYR A 54 -16.19 -4.27 -6.15
C TYR A 54 -15.72 -4.51 -4.70
N THR A 55 -16.59 -4.38 -3.69
CA THR A 55 -17.94 -3.79 -3.84
C THR A 55 -17.84 -2.28 -4.01
N ALA A 56 -18.66 -1.71 -4.89
CA ALA A 56 -18.67 -0.27 -5.19
C ALA A 56 -19.16 0.60 -4.01
N LYS A 57 -19.39 -0.01 -2.84
CA LYS A 57 -19.91 0.64 -1.63
C LYS A 57 -18.81 1.25 -0.75
N HIS A 58 -17.54 0.94 -1.02
CA HIS A 58 -16.42 1.58 -0.35
C HIS A 58 -16.24 2.99 -0.90
N ARG A 59 -16.88 3.97 -0.26
CA ARG A 59 -16.71 5.38 -0.60
C ARG A 59 -15.46 5.94 0.09
N PRO A 60 -14.69 6.82 -0.59
CA PRO A 60 -14.84 7.25 -1.98
C PRO A 60 -14.04 6.38 -2.98
N LEU A 61 -14.70 5.97 -4.06
CA LEU A 61 -14.05 5.32 -5.23
C LEU A 61 -13.29 6.30 -6.12
N ALA A 62 -13.66 7.58 -6.07
CA ALA A 62 -13.01 8.66 -6.80
C ALA A 62 -12.94 9.92 -5.95
N VAL A 63 -11.78 10.57 -5.91
CA VAL A 63 -11.55 11.83 -5.20
C VAL A 63 -10.92 12.82 -6.17
N TYR A 64 -11.57 13.97 -6.36
CA TYR A 64 -11.01 15.09 -7.12
C TYR A 64 -10.12 15.95 -6.23
N SER A 65 -8.91 16.27 -6.69
CA SER A 65 -8.03 17.26 -6.07
C SER A 65 -7.96 18.50 -6.96
N PRO A 66 -8.49 19.65 -6.51
CA PRO A 66 -8.36 20.92 -7.23
C PRO A 66 -6.88 21.33 -7.41
N GLU A 67 -6.05 21.14 -6.38
CA GLU A 67 -4.62 21.49 -6.41
C GLU A 67 -3.86 20.72 -7.50
N ALA A 68 -4.17 19.44 -7.67
CA ALA A 68 -3.56 18.62 -8.72
C ALA A 68 -4.26 18.72 -10.08
N ASN A 69 -5.44 19.36 -10.14
CA ASN A 69 -6.37 19.35 -11.27
C ASN A 69 -6.59 17.92 -11.84
N LYS A 70 -6.81 16.96 -10.93
CA LYS A 70 -6.89 15.53 -11.24
C LYS A 70 -7.91 14.80 -10.38
N THR A 71 -8.50 13.75 -10.94
CA THR A 71 -9.33 12.77 -10.22
C THR A 71 -8.52 11.51 -9.96
N PHE A 72 -8.46 11.10 -8.70
CA PHE A 72 -7.83 9.85 -8.26
C PHE A 72 -8.90 8.80 -8.09
N PHE A 73 -8.69 7.61 -8.65
CA PHE A 73 -9.60 6.47 -8.51
C PHE A 73 -8.98 5.44 -7.58
N THR A 74 -9.76 4.97 -6.61
CA THR A 74 -9.39 3.83 -5.75
C THR A 74 -9.81 2.57 -6.46
N TYR A 75 -8.84 1.81 -6.97
CA TYR A 75 -9.07 0.47 -7.49
C TYR A 75 -8.78 -0.55 -6.38
N GLY A 76 -9.76 -1.36 -6.02
CA GLY A 76 -9.61 -2.58 -5.22
C GLY A 76 -8.91 -3.65 -6.04
N GLY A 77 -7.58 -3.59 -6.04
CA GLY A 77 -6.70 -4.72 -6.32
C GLY A 77 -6.02 -5.02 -5.01
#